data_AF-A0AAQ3QTM2-F1
#
_entry.id   AF-A0AAQ3QTM2-F1
#
_cell.length_a   1.000
_cell.length_b   1.000
_cell.length_c   1.000
_cell.angle_alpha   90.00
_cell.angle_beta   90.00
_cell.angle_gamma   90.00
#
_symmetry.space_group_name_H-M   'P 1'
#
loop_
_entity.id
_entity.type
_entity.pdbx_description
1 polymer ?
#
loop_
_entity_poly.entity_id
_entity_poly.type
_entity_poly.pdbx_seq_one_letter_code
_entity_poly.pdbx_strand_id
1 'polypeptide(L)'
;MLAMFDRTVAKSPEGLRAPAAEGGEGGGSLMSHFTAAREGAVVVSLGSGGAMAYASEKQNPLLPRLFAVVDNVFCLFQGHIENLTSLKQQYGLGKTANEVIIVIEAYKTLRDRGPFPASQVVRDLVGKFAFILFDSSSNSTFIAADADGSVPFFWGEDPDGHLILSDDVEIVKKGCGKSFAPFPKGCFFTTSGGLQSFEHPLNELKPMPRVDSQGQVCGATYKVDDQAKKETRMPRVDRGRTEAMLASASSASPASPPLVSPPPPKPHHRQHLLLPTCRRRLLLPSLAAPLLRLLLLPASPAHARGLFRMPPARLANRYYLVRAGESVYESDGVLRTNPVAKTSVDNGLSTEGARQTARAALELKRLGACEDSCWIWPSITQRSYQAAEIIASVNGIDRSCSRIVPEYSFLDARGLGAFEGRSLDSISEVYESDSISPDTKPPPIDDGTPNESVADVFVRITQLMSILETQYSADTVIIVSPDSDNLSILQAGLVGLDLRRHSDLFFSPGEVRYVDPSSIPEYKQPASAIYKCANPPSCK
;
A
#
# COMPACT_ATOMS: atom_id res chain seq x y z
N MET A 1 -15.67 11.54 -10.77
CA MET A 1 -16.11 11.15 -9.42
C MET A 1 -17.29 12.04 -9.04
N LEU A 2 -18.25 11.54 -8.27
CA LEU A 2 -19.41 12.31 -7.84
C LEU A 2 -19.72 11.94 -6.38
N ALA A 3 -20.00 12.91 -5.52
CA ALA A 3 -20.49 12.68 -4.17
C ALA A 3 -21.67 13.62 -3.90
N MET A 4 -22.60 13.12 -3.09
CA MET A 4 -23.77 13.83 -2.61
C MET A 4 -23.87 13.58 -1.11
N PHE A 5 -23.89 14.64 -0.32
CA PHE A 5 -24.02 14.55 1.13
C PHE A 5 -25.28 15.24 1.60
N ASP A 6 -25.97 14.62 2.55
CA ASP A 6 -27.10 15.22 3.24
C ASP A 6 -26.67 16.42 4.08
N ARG A 7 -27.58 17.37 4.28
CA ARG A 7 -27.35 18.59 5.07
C ARG A 7 -26.95 18.29 6.52
N THR A 8 -27.34 17.14 7.05
CA THR A 8 -26.92 16.67 8.38
C THR A 8 -25.44 16.32 8.43
N VAL A 9 -24.83 15.91 7.31
CA VAL A 9 -23.41 15.54 7.19
C VAL A 9 -22.56 16.72 6.79
N ALA A 10 -22.99 17.48 5.78
CA ALA A 10 -22.23 18.58 5.21
C ALA A 10 -23.13 19.79 5.00
N LYS A 11 -22.93 20.82 5.83
CA LYS A 11 -23.64 22.10 5.66
C LYS A 11 -22.95 22.91 4.56
N SER A 12 -23.69 23.16 3.48
CA SER A 12 -23.25 24.08 2.43
C SER A 12 -22.90 25.45 3.01
N PRO A 13 -21.74 26.04 2.67
CA PRO A 13 -21.35 27.33 3.19
C PRO A 13 -22.20 28.48 2.65
N GLU A 14 -22.33 29.53 3.46
CA GLU A 14 -23.09 30.74 3.10
C GLU A 14 -22.52 31.36 1.82
N GLY A 15 -23.37 31.55 0.81
CA GLY A 15 -23.00 32.10 -0.49
C GLY A 15 -22.93 31.10 -1.66
N LEU A 16 -22.93 29.78 -1.40
CA LEU A 16 -22.96 28.79 -2.48
C LEU A 16 -24.34 28.72 -3.18
N ARG A 17 -25.41 28.97 -2.42
CA ARG A 17 -26.78 29.02 -2.92
C ARG A 17 -27.07 30.34 -3.65
N ALA A 18 -27.51 30.26 -4.90
CA ALA A 18 -27.93 31.42 -5.67
C ALA A 18 -29.31 31.95 -5.18
N PRO A 19 -29.55 33.28 -5.16
CA PRO A 19 -30.81 33.88 -4.69
C PRO A 19 -32.07 33.48 -5.47
N ALA A 20 -31.90 32.94 -6.68
CA ALA A 20 -32.98 32.46 -7.56
C ALA A 20 -32.67 31.02 -7.99
N ALA A 21 -32.81 30.08 -7.06
CA ALA A 21 -32.59 28.65 -7.31
C ALA A 21 -33.78 28.03 -8.04
N GLU A 22 -33.93 28.34 -9.33
CA GLU A 22 -34.79 27.57 -10.24
C GLU A 22 -33.89 26.78 -11.21
N GLY A 23 -34.01 25.44 -11.22
CA GLY A 23 -33.54 24.62 -12.33
C GLY A 23 -32.58 23.44 -12.06
N GLY A 24 -32.42 22.94 -10.82
CA GLY A 24 -31.68 21.69 -10.57
C GLY A 24 -32.59 20.46 -10.61
N GLU A 25 -32.15 19.34 -11.20
CA GLU A 25 -32.92 18.07 -11.25
C GLU A 25 -32.95 17.31 -9.90
N GLY A 26 -32.28 17.82 -8.86
CA GLY A 26 -32.17 17.21 -7.53
C GLY A 26 -31.17 16.05 -7.47
N GLY A 27 -30.55 15.81 -6.32
CA GLY A 27 -29.46 14.84 -6.18
C GLY A 27 -29.83 13.38 -6.43
N GLY A 28 -31.10 12.99 -6.18
CA GLY A 28 -31.58 11.62 -6.38
C GLY A 28 -31.60 11.16 -7.85
N SER A 29 -31.95 12.04 -8.78
CA SER A 29 -31.93 11.75 -10.22
C SER A 29 -30.50 11.75 -10.78
N LEU A 30 -29.61 12.53 -10.18
CA LEU A 30 -28.23 12.73 -10.61
C LEU A 30 -27.39 11.46 -10.53
N MET A 31 -27.53 10.66 -9.47
CA MET A 31 -26.79 9.40 -9.31
C MET A 31 -27.23 8.34 -10.33
N SER A 32 -28.52 8.26 -10.60
CA SER A 32 -29.07 7.37 -11.63
C SER A 32 -28.58 7.78 -13.02
N HIS A 33 -28.57 9.08 -13.30
CA HIS A 33 -28.03 9.62 -14.54
C HIS A 33 -26.52 9.38 -14.68
N PHE A 34 -25.74 9.54 -13.61
CA PHE A 34 -24.30 9.25 -13.60
C PHE A 34 -24.01 7.81 -13.99
N THR A 35 -24.78 6.87 -13.43
CA THR A 35 -24.64 5.44 -13.69
C THR A 35 -25.06 5.09 -15.11
N ALA A 36 -26.14 5.68 -15.61
CA ALA A 36 -26.60 5.46 -16.98
C ALA A 36 -25.65 6.05 -18.04
N ALA A 37 -24.97 7.16 -17.72
CA ALA A 37 -24.08 7.86 -18.65
C ALA A 37 -22.66 7.29 -18.73
N ARG A 38 -22.24 6.43 -17.78
CA ARG A 38 -20.86 5.92 -17.67
C ARG A 38 -20.84 4.41 -17.48
N GLU A 39 -20.30 3.69 -18.45
CA GLU A 39 -20.16 2.24 -18.35
C GLU A 39 -19.18 1.86 -17.23
N GLY A 40 -19.57 0.91 -16.38
CA GLY A 40 -18.76 0.49 -15.23
C GLY A 40 -18.70 1.49 -14.07
N ALA A 41 -19.67 2.43 -14.00
CA ALA A 41 -19.84 3.27 -12.83
C ALA A 41 -20.26 2.44 -11.60
N VAL A 42 -19.66 2.74 -10.46
CA VAL A 42 -19.96 2.14 -9.16
C VAL A 42 -20.57 3.21 -8.28
N VAL A 43 -21.74 2.93 -7.70
CA VAL A 43 -22.41 3.81 -6.74
C VAL A 43 -22.46 3.12 -5.38
N VAL A 44 -22.08 3.86 -4.35
CA VAL A 44 -22.12 3.45 -2.95
C VAL A 44 -23.14 4.33 -2.24
N SER A 45 -24.19 3.69 -1.71
CA SER A 45 -25.15 4.36 -0.82
C SER A 45 -24.58 4.42 0.59
N LEU A 46 -24.54 5.62 1.16
CA LEU A 46 -24.02 5.87 2.51
C LEU A 46 -25.15 5.91 3.56
N GLY A 47 -26.27 5.22 3.29
CA GLY A 47 -27.48 5.28 4.11
C GLY A 47 -28.07 6.70 4.15
N SER A 48 -28.33 7.21 5.34
CA SER A 48 -28.84 8.58 5.54
C SER A 48 -27.80 9.68 5.30
N GLY A 49 -26.52 9.33 5.14
CA GLY A 49 -25.46 10.31 4.94
C GLY A 49 -25.33 10.84 3.50
N GLY A 50 -25.88 10.12 2.52
CA GLY A 50 -25.84 10.48 1.10
C GLY A 50 -25.38 9.34 0.19
N ALA A 51 -24.68 9.66 -0.90
CA ALA A 51 -24.19 8.70 -1.87
C ALA A 51 -22.87 9.15 -2.52
N MET A 52 -22.02 8.19 -2.88
CA MET A 52 -20.76 8.41 -3.60
C MET A 52 -20.74 7.56 -4.86
N ALA A 53 -20.22 8.09 -5.95
CA ALA A 53 -20.15 7.43 -7.25
C ALA A 53 -18.78 7.60 -7.91
N TYR A 54 -18.27 6.51 -8.45
CA TYR A 54 -16.97 6.39 -9.09
C TYR A 54 -17.11 5.80 -10.49
N ALA A 55 -16.27 6.23 -11.43
CA ALA A 55 -16.20 5.64 -12.77
C ALA A 55 -14.76 5.70 -13.29
N SER A 56 -14.31 4.62 -13.93
CA SER A 56 -12.98 4.53 -14.55
C SER A 56 -12.94 5.09 -15.98
N GLU A 57 -14.10 5.38 -16.58
CA GLU A 57 -14.18 5.89 -17.95
C GLU A 57 -13.61 7.31 -18.09
N LYS A 58 -12.84 7.59 -19.16
CA LYS A 58 -12.22 8.90 -19.44
C LYS A 58 -11.28 9.40 -18.33
N GLN A 59 -10.56 8.50 -17.67
CA GLN A 59 -9.53 8.92 -16.72
C GLN A 59 -8.39 9.68 -17.41
N ASN A 60 -7.87 10.69 -16.72
CA ASN A 60 -6.66 11.39 -17.12
C ASN A 60 -5.44 10.60 -16.58
N PRO A 61 -4.53 10.10 -17.43
CA PRO A 61 -3.36 9.34 -16.98
C PRO A 61 -2.43 10.11 -16.04
N LEU A 62 -2.42 11.45 -16.10
CA LEU A 62 -1.60 12.31 -15.24
C LEU A 62 -2.27 12.62 -13.90
N LEU A 63 -3.59 12.48 -13.82
CA LEU A 63 -4.40 12.74 -12.63
C LEU A 63 -5.38 11.59 -12.47
N PRO A 64 -4.89 10.38 -12.11
CA PRO A 64 -5.71 9.19 -11.99
C PRO A 64 -6.80 9.40 -10.95
N ARG A 65 -7.96 8.74 -11.17
CA ARG A 65 -9.03 8.69 -10.18
C ARG A 65 -8.96 7.35 -9.46
N LEU A 66 -8.99 7.41 -8.14
CA LEU A 66 -8.90 6.27 -7.26
C LEU A 66 -10.11 6.27 -6.32
N PHE A 67 -10.54 5.09 -5.93
CA PHE A 67 -11.56 4.87 -4.93
C PHE A 67 -11.10 3.76 -4.00
N ALA A 68 -11.14 3.99 -2.69
CA ALA A 68 -10.83 2.98 -1.69
C ALA A 68 -11.73 3.11 -0.47
N VAL A 69 -11.86 2.00 0.24
CA VAL A 69 -12.61 1.90 1.49
C VAL A 69 -11.75 1.13 2.49
N VAL A 70 -11.52 1.71 3.67
CA VAL A 70 -10.78 1.08 4.78
C VAL A 70 -11.48 1.47 6.08
N ASP A 71 -11.78 0.50 6.95
CA ASP A 71 -12.37 0.72 8.28
C ASP A 71 -13.60 1.66 8.27
N ASN A 72 -14.54 1.45 7.35
CA ASN A 72 -15.75 2.27 7.15
C ASN A 72 -15.48 3.73 6.71
N VAL A 73 -14.27 4.03 6.26
CA VAL A 73 -13.90 5.31 5.66
C VAL A 73 -13.82 5.16 4.15
N PHE A 74 -14.67 5.87 3.44
CA PHE A 74 -14.79 5.89 1.98
C PHE A 74 -14.05 7.10 1.43
N CYS A 75 -13.19 6.91 0.43
CA CYS A 75 -12.46 8.03 -0.17
C CYS A 75 -12.43 7.95 -1.70
N LEU A 76 -12.87 9.04 -2.34
CA LEU A 76 -12.62 9.33 -3.75
C LEU A 76 -11.43 10.27 -3.83
N PHE A 77 -10.44 9.90 -4.63
CA PHE A 77 -9.24 10.68 -4.83
C PHE A 77 -9.04 10.90 -6.33
N GLN A 78 -8.59 12.10 -6.70
CA GLN A 78 -8.14 12.40 -8.04
C GLN A 78 -6.85 13.20 -8.01
N GLY A 79 -5.84 12.72 -8.72
CA GLY A 79 -4.56 13.41 -8.85
C GLY A 79 -3.36 12.54 -8.54
N HIS A 80 -2.27 13.16 -8.10
CA HIS A 80 -1.03 12.50 -7.75
C HIS A 80 -0.32 13.23 -6.60
N ILE A 81 0.19 12.47 -5.64
CA ILE A 81 0.94 12.97 -4.48
C ILE A 81 2.42 12.69 -4.72
N GLU A 82 3.24 13.73 -4.78
CA GLU A 82 4.66 13.66 -5.10
C GLU A 82 5.51 13.14 -3.93
N ASN A 83 5.16 13.50 -2.69
CA ASN A 83 5.90 13.09 -1.49
C ASN A 83 5.42 11.76 -0.87
N LEU A 84 4.93 10.85 -1.73
CA LEU A 84 4.39 9.52 -1.40
C LEU A 84 5.27 8.72 -0.43
N THR A 85 6.58 8.64 -0.68
CA THR A 85 7.52 7.83 0.12
C THR A 85 7.63 8.34 1.56
N SER A 86 7.74 9.65 1.74
CA SER A 86 7.83 10.27 3.07
C SER A 86 6.55 10.05 3.87
N LEU A 87 5.38 10.19 3.22
CA LEU A 87 4.08 9.97 3.85
C LEU A 87 3.88 8.51 4.23
N LYS A 88 4.32 7.55 3.40
CA LYS A 88 4.29 6.12 3.75
C LYS A 88 5.09 5.82 5.00
N GLN A 89 6.29 6.40 5.12
CA GLN A 89 7.13 6.23 6.31
C GLN A 89 6.48 6.88 7.54
N GLN A 90 5.96 8.10 7.42
CA GLN A 90 5.32 8.84 8.50
C GLN A 90 4.09 8.12 9.07
N TYR A 91 3.25 7.56 8.20
CA TYR A 91 2.04 6.85 8.60
C TYR A 91 2.25 5.34 8.81
N GLY A 92 3.47 4.82 8.62
CA GLY A 92 3.77 3.39 8.78
C GLY A 92 3.05 2.49 7.76
N LEU A 93 2.83 2.99 6.55
CA LEU A 93 2.09 2.31 5.49
C LEU A 93 2.98 1.35 4.69
N GLY A 94 2.40 0.22 4.27
CA GLY A 94 3.08 -0.77 3.44
C GLY A 94 3.46 -0.26 2.04
N LYS A 95 4.34 -1.00 1.35
CA LYS A 95 4.83 -0.63 0.01
C LYS A 95 3.70 -0.49 -1.02
N THR A 96 2.61 -1.25 -0.87
CA THR A 96 1.44 -1.27 -1.75
C THR A 96 0.44 -0.13 -1.53
N ALA A 97 0.62 0.71 -0.50
CA ALA A 97 -0.26 1.84 -0.27
C ALA A 97 -0.20 2.82 -1.45
N ASN A 98 -1.36 3.22 -1.97
CA ASN A 98 -1.48 4.27 -2.98
C ASN A 98 -1.96 5.58 -2.31
N GLU A 99 -2.15 6.62 -3.11
CA GLU A 99 -2.52 7.96 -2.65
C GLU A 99 -3.82 7.97 -1.85
N VAL A 100 -4.84 7.23 -2.30
CA VAL A 100 -6.14 7.17 -1.60
C VAL A 100 -6.02 6.50 -0.23
N ILE A 101 -5.16 5.48 -0.08
CA ILE A 101 -4.91 4.83 1.22
C ILE A 101 -4.17 5.77 2.17
N ILE A 102 -3.23 6.57 1.66
CA ILE A 102 -2.53 7.59 2.47
C ILE A 102 -3.52 8.62 3.02
N VAL A 103 -4.44 9.10 2.19
CA VAL A 103 -5.46 10.07 2.62
C VAL A 103 -6.37 9.48 3.70
N ILE A 104 -6.79 8.23 3.55
CA ILE A 104 -7.60 7.55 4.57
C ILE A 104 -6.84 7.41 5.89
N GLU A 105 -5.58 6.98 5.86
CA GLU A 105 -4.80 6.82 7.08
C GLU A 105 -4.47 8.16 7.74
N ALA A 106 -4.16 9.18 6.94
CA ALA A 106 -3.96 10.54 7.43
C ALA A 106 -5.21 11.07 8.15
N TYR A 107 -6.41 10.86 7.59
CA TYR A 107 -7.66 11.17 8.27
C TYR A 107 -7.85 10.38 9.57
N LYS A 108 -7.57 9.07 9.57
CA LYS A 108 -7.66 8.26 10.80
C LYS A 108 -6.72 8.77 11.88
N THR A 109 -5.51 9.23 11.52
CA THR A 109 -4.62 9.85 12.52
C THR A 109 -5.18 11.14 13.11
N LEU A 110 -5.84 11.99 12.31
CA LEU A 110 -6.54 13.18 12.80
C LEU A 110 -7.66 12.83 13.78
N ARG A 111 -8.43 11.78 13.47
CA ARG A 111 -9.56 11.32 14.28
C ARG A 111 -9.10 10.64 15.59
N ASP A 112 -8.08 9.79 15.51
CA ASP A 112 -7.76 8.82 16.57
C ASP A 112 -6.55 9.22 17.44
N ARG A 113 -5.62 10.08 16.98
CA ARG A 113 -4.29 10.25 17.59
C ARG A 113 -3.97 11.63 18.22
N GLY A 114 -4.95 12.45 18.58
CA GLY A 114 -4.71 13.73 19.29
C GLY A 114 -4.19 14.87 18.39
N PRO A 115 -3.90 16.08 18.91
CA PRO A 115 -4.31 17.35 18.28
C PRO A 115 -3.41 17.78 17.12
N PHE A 116 -3.50 17.07 16.00
CA PHE A 116 -3.00 17.53 14.72
C PHE A 116 -4.07 18.39 14.04
N PRO A 117 -3.78 19.64 13.67
CA PRO A 117 -4.75 20.46 12.95
C PRO A 117 -4.95 19.89 11.55
N ALA A 118 -6.21 19.80 11.08
CA ALA A 118 -6.53 19.30 9.75
C ALA A 118 -5.77 20.05 8.63
N SER A 119 -5.50 21.34 8.83
CA SER A 119 -4.70 22.15 7.91
C SER A 119 -3.27 21.63 7.74
N GLN A 120 -2.64 21.09 8.80
CA GLN A 120 -1.30 20.52 8.70
C GLN A 120 -1.31 19.24 7.87
N VAL A 121 -2.30 18.37 8.08
CA VAL A 121 -2.39 17.11 7.33
C VAL A 121 -2.58 17.35 5.83
N VAL A 122 -3.44 18.29 5.44
CA VAL A 122 -3.62 18.62 4.01
C VAL A 122 -2.38 19.30 3.44
N ARG A 123 -1.70 20.16 4.22
CA ARG A 123 -0.47 20.84 3.80
C ARG A 123 0.71 19.88 3.62
N ASP A 124 0.74 18.78 4.37
CA ASP A 124 1.77 17.75 4.24
C ASP A 124 1.57 16.92 2.96
N LEU A 125 0.43 17.01 2.27
CA LEU A 125 0.22 16.40 0.95
C LEU A 125 0.81 17.33 -0.13
N VAL A 126 1.97 16.97 -0.69
CA VAL A 126 2.61 17.73 -1.76
C VAL A 126 2.26 17.10 -3.08
N GLY A 127 1.65 17.86 -3.99
CA GLY A 127 1.28 17.41 -5.32
C GLY A 127 -0.01 18.04 -5.82
N LYS A 128 -0.61 17.41 -6.83
CA LYS A 128 -1.85 17.87 -7.47
C LYS A 128 -2.96 16.92 -7.10
N PHE A 129 -3.93 17.35 -6.32
CA PHE A 129 -4.94 16.45 -5.78
C PHE A 129 -6.26 17.14 -5.49
N ALA A 130 -7.34 16.38 -5.60
CA ALA A 130 -8.61 16.67 -4.97
C ALA A 130 -9.16 15.36 -4.39
N PHE A 131 -9.72 15.41 -3.19
CA PHE A 131 -10.33 14.22 -2.58
C PHE A 131 -11.61 14.54 -1.84
N ILE A 132 -12.47 13.53 -1.77
CA ILE A 132 -13.71 13.51 -1.00
C ILE A 132 -13.65 12.28 -0.10
N LEU A 133 -13.62 12.48 1.21
CA LEU A 133 -13.63 11.41 2.20
C LEU A 133 -14.92 11.48 3.03
N PHE A 134 -15.48 10.32 3.33
CA PHE A 134 -16.63 10.17 4.23
C PHE A 134 -16.36 9.03 5.21
N ASP A 135 -16.47 9.31 6.51
CA ASP A 135 -16.40 8.31 7.57
C ASP A 135 -17.83 8.01 8.06
N SER A 136 -18.31 6.80 7.76
CA SER A 136 -19.67 6.41 8.17
C SER A 136 -19.77 6.15 9.67
N SER A 137 -18.66 6.00 10.39
CA SER A 137 -18.64 5.76 11.84
C SER A 137 -18.95 7.04 12.62
N SER A 138 -18.44 8.18 12.13
CA SER A 138 -18.64 9.50 12.72
C SER A 138 -19.64 10.36 11.96
N ASN A 139 -20.18 9.86 10.84
CA ASN A 139 -21.03 10.57 9.90
C ASN A 139 -20.44 11.94 9.49
N SER A 140 -19.12 11.96 9.22
CA SER A 140 -18.36 13.17 8.93
C SER A 140 -17.66 13.08 7.57
N THR A 141 -17.50 14.24 6.92
CA THR A 141 -16.77 14.35 5.65
C THR A 141 -15.52 15.19 5.79
N PHE A 142 -14.50 14.85 5.00
CA PHE A 142 -13.27 15.61 4.83
C PHE A 142 -12.94 15.74 3.34
N ILE A 143 -12.92 16.98 2.86
CA ILE A 143 -12.79 17.29 1.44
C ILE A 143 -11.63 18.27 1.30
N ALA A 144 -10.77 18.10 0.30
CA ALA A 144 -9.71 19.07 0.04
C ALA A 144 -9.32 19.13 -1.44
N ALA A 145 -8.72 20.26 -1.83
CA ALA A 145 -8.14 20.47 -3.15
C ALA A 145 -6.75 21.12 -3.02
N ASP A 146 -5.87 20.85 -3.98
CA ASP A 146 -4.50 21.35 -4.00
C ASP A 146 -4.40 22.89 -4.05
N ALA A 147 -3.24 23.40 -3.67
CA ALA A 147 -2.91 24.83 -3.64
C ALA A 147 -2.98 25.49 -5.03
N ASP A 148 -2.62 24.74 -6.08
CA ASP A 148 -2.53 25.26 -7.44
C ASP A 148 -3.90 25.28 -8.15
N GLY A 149 -4.88 24.52 -7.67
CA GLY A 149 -6.15 24.28 -8.36
C GLY A 149 -5.94 23.48 -9.65
N SER A 150 -4.95 22.58 -9.65
CA SER A 150 -4.54 21.82 -10.84
C SER A 150 -5.57 20.77 -11.26
N VAL A 151 -6.34 20.25 -10.32
CA VAL A 151 -7.37 19.24 -10.58
C VAL A 151 -8.74 19.92 -10.72
N PRO A 152 -9.50 19.66 -11.81
CA PRO A 152 -10.88 20.13 -11.92
C PRO A 152 -11.73 19.58 -10.78
N PHE A 153 -12.24 20.47 -9.93
CA PHE A 153 -13.04 20.08 -8.78
C PHE A 153 -14.09 21.15 -8.48
N PHE A 154 -15.35 20.72 -8.42
CA PHE A 154 -16.52 21.59 -8.36
C PHE A 154 -17.45 21.14 -7.24
N TRP A 155 -18.19 22.09 -6.69
CA TRP A 155 -19.19 21.84 -5.66
C TRP A 155 -20.43 22.71 -5.86
N GLY A 156 -21.55 22.28 -5.31
CA GLY A 156 -22.81 23.01 -5.38
C GLY A 156 -23.84 22.50 -4.39
N GLU A 157 -24.89 23.28 -4.20
CA GLU A 157 -26.05 22.91 -3.39
C GLU A 157 -27.23 22.61 -4.33
N ASP A 158 -27.81 21.43 -4.20
CA ASP A 158 -29.04 21.10 -4.92
C ASP A 158 -30.28 21.79 -4.30
N PRO A 159 -31.46 21.76 -4.95
CA PRO A 159 -32.67 22.38 -4.41
C PRO A 159 -33.13 21.81 -3.06
N ASP A 160 -32.79 20.55 -2.77
CA ASP A 160 -33.14 19.82 -1.55
C ASP A 160 -32.17 20.13 -0.40
N GLY A 161 -31.07 20.84 -0.67
CA GLY A 161 -30.05 21.22 0.30
C GLY A 161 -28.92 20.20 0.49
N HIS A 162 -28.78 19.23 -0.42
CA HIS A 162 -27.65 18.31 -0.46
C HIS A 162 -26.42 19.01 -1.06
N LEU A 163 -25.25 18.73 -0.48
CA LEU A 163 -23.97 19.17 -1.02
C LEU A 163 -23.50 18.19 -2.09
N ILE A 164 -23.35 18.68 -3.33
CA ILE A 164 -22.88 17.92 -4.48
C ILE A 164 -21.43 18.28 -4.79
N LEU A 165 -20.56 17.29 -4.98
CA LEU A 165 -19.16 17.46 -5.36
C LEU A 165 -18.82 16.58 -6.56
N SER A 166 -18.09 17.12 -7.54
CA SER A 166 -17.71 16.37 -8.75
C SER A 166 -16.45 16.94 -9.40
N ASP A 167 -15.76 16.11 -10.16
CA ASP A 167 -14.68 16.51 -11.08
C ASP A 167 -15.19 17.07 -12.42
N ASP A 168 -16.48 16.87 -12.68
CA ASP A 168 -17.15 17.24 -13.92
C ASP A 168 -18.17 18.35 -13.66
N VAL A 169 -17.93 19.52 -14.26
CA VAL A 169 -18.76 20.71 -14.10
C VAL A 169 -20.18 20.53 -14.65
N GLU A 170 -20.35 19.74 -15.70
CA GLU A 170 -21.66 19.55 -16.33
C GLU A 170 -22.59 18.74 -15.42
N ILE A 171 -22.04 17.81 -14.63
CA ILE A 171 -22.78 17.07 -13.60
C ILE A 171 -23.27 18.03 -12.51
N VAL A 172 -22.40 18.92 -12.02
CA VAL A 172 -22.78 19.85 -10.94
C VAL A 172 -23.78 20.88 -11.44
N LYS A 173 -23.61 21.42 -12.66
CA LYS A 173 -24.59 22.33 -13.29
C LYS A 173 -25.97 21.67 -13.41
N LYS A 174 -26.01 20.40 -13.82
CA LYS A 174 -27.27 19.67 -13.98
C LYS A 174 -27.97 19.44 -12.62
N GLY A 175 -27.22 19.10 -11.58
CA GLY A 175 -27.77 18.88 -10.23
C GLY A 175 -28.16 20.16 -9.50
N CYS A 176 -27.31 21.18 -9.54
CA CYS A 176 -27.40 22.38 -8.70
C CYS A 176 -27.90 23.63 -9.46
N GLY A 177 -28.10 23.54 -10.77
CA GLY A 177 -28.47 24.68 -11.60
C GLY A 177 -27.41 25.79 -11.56
N LYS A 178 -27.76 26.93 -10.96
CA LYS A 178 -26.86 28.09 -10.77
C LYS A 178 -26.16 28.12 -9.42
N SER A 179 -26.54 27.24 -8.49
CA SER A 179 -25.98 27.16 -7.13
C SER A 179 -24.71 26.31 -7.07
N PHE A 180 -23.76 26.58 -7.97
CA PHE A 180 -22.49 25.85 -8.03
C PHE A 180 -21.31 26.80 -8.21
N ALA A 181 -20.13 26.33 -7.78
CA ALA A 181 -18.86 27.02 -7.97
C ALA A 181 -17.72 26.00 -8.16
N PRO A 182 -16.54 26.43 -8.63
CA PRO A 182 -15.30 25.70 -8.43
C PRO A 182 -15.00 25.59 -6.94
N PHE A 183 -14.46 24.44 -6.52
CA PHE A 183 -13.98 24.30 -5.16
C PHE A 183 -12.75 25.22 -4.95
N PRO A 184 -12.66 25.96 -3.84
CA PRO A 184 -11.56 26.89 -3.61
C PRO A 184 -10.22 26.16 -3.54
N LYS A 185 -9.21 26.66 -4.28
CA LYS A 185 -7.84 26.15 -4.21
C LYS A 185 -7.22 26.40 -2.84
N GLY A 186 -6.29 25.55 -2.43
CA GLY A 186 -5.59 25.72 -1.14
C GLY A 186 -6.50 25.58 0.08
N CYS A 187 -7.67 24.96 -0.09
CA CYS A 187 -8.69 24.86 0.93
C CYS A 187 -9.11 23.41 1.20
N PHE A 188 -9.70 23.22 2.36
CA PHE A 188 -10.35 21.98 2.78
C PHE A 188 -11.68 22.29 3.47
N PHE A 189 -12.59 21.32 3.45
CA PHE A 189 -13.87 21.38 4.13
C PHE A 189 -14.01 20.18 5.06
N THR A 190 -14.45 20.43 6.29
CA THR A 190 -14.80 19.38 7.26
C THR A 190 -16.19 19.62 7.83
N THR A 191 -16.89 18.56 8.23
CA THR A 191 -18.21 18.68 8.88
C THR A 191 -18.19 19.59 10.13
N SER A 192 -17.12 19.55 10.91
CA SER A 192 -16.98 20.32 12.16
C SER A 192 -16.39 21.71 11.96
N GLY A 193 -15.42 21.87 11.04
CA GLY A 193 -14.68 23.12 10.82
C GLY A 193 -15.20 23.99 9.68
N GLY A 194 -16.10 23.47 8.84
CA GLY A 194 -16.54 24.13 7.62
C GLY A 194 -15.41 24.27 6.60
N LEU A 195 -15.55 25.25 5.69
CA LEU A 195 -14.54 25.57 4.69
C LEU A 195 -13.40 26.41 5.33
N GLN A 196 -12.16 25.97 5.18
CA GLN A 196 -10.97 26.61 5.72
C GLN A 196 -9.80 26.55 4.71
N SER A 197 -8.88 27.50 4.77
CA SER A 197 -7.63 27.44 4.00
C SER A 197 -6.56 26.68 4.78
N PHE A 198 -5.84 25.76 4.14
CA PHE A 198 -4.65 25.16 4.76
C PHE A 198 -3.37 25.96 4.49
N GLU A 199 -3.36 26.81 3.45
CA GLU A 199 -2.29 27.77 3.18
C GLU A 199 -2.30 28.91 4.21
N HIS A 200 -3.49 29.37 4.58
CA HIS A 200 -3.70 30.44 5.56
C HIS A 200 -4.69 30.00 6.66
N PRO A 201 -4.31 29.09 7.58
CA PRO A 201 -5.22 28.50 8.57
C PRO A 201 -5.84 29.50 9.56
N LEU A 202 -5.22 30.66 9.72
CA LEU A 202 -5.68 31.71 10.64
C LEU A 202 -6.53 32.78 9.95
N ASN A 203 -6.71 32.72 8.63
CA ASN A 203 -7.43 33.74 7.88
C ASN A 203 -8.85 33.27 7.56
N GLU A 204 -9.78 34.22 7.53
CA GLU A 204 -11.17 33.93 7.15
C GLU A 204 -11.34 33.84 5.62
N LEU A 205 -12.24 32.98 5.17
CA LEU A 205 -12.63 32.86 3.77
C LEU A 205 -13.91 33.64 3.52
N LYS A 206 -13.87 34.59 2.59
CA LYS A 206 -15.04 35.41 2.21
C LYS A 206 -15.67 34.94 0.91
N PRO A 207 -17.01 34.79 0.85
CA PRO A 207 -17.72 34.52 -0.38
C PRO A 207 -17.66 35.75 -1.29
N MET A 208 -17.29 35.56 -2.54
CA MET A 208 -17.35 36.57 -3.59
C MET A 208 -18.43 36.19 -4.61
N PRO A 209 -19.36 37.11 -4.92
CA PRO A 209 -20.39 36.89 -5.92
C PRO A 209 -19.77 36.55 -7.28
N ARG A 210 -20.39 35.59 -7.97
CA ARG A 210 -20.02 35.22 -9.34
C ARG A 210 -21.17 35.53 -10.28
N VAL A 211 -20.85 35.96 -11.49
CA VAL A 211 -21.79 36.03 -12.61
C VAL A 211 -21.37 35.07 -13.71
N ASP A 212 -22.34 34.46 -14.38
CA ASP A 212 -22.10 33.63 -15.55
C ASP A 212 -21.91 34.48 -16.82
N SER A 213 -21.67 33.83 -17.96
CA SER A 213 -21.52 34.49 -19.26
C SER A 213 -22.80 35.20 -19.74
N GLN A 214 -23.94 34.98 -19.08
CA GLN A 214 -25.22 35.62 -19.36
C GLN A 214 -25.51 36.77 -18.38
N GLY A 215 -24.56 37.11 -17.50
CA GLY A 215 -24.68 38.19 -16.52
C GLY A 215 -25.55 37.84 -15.30
N GLN A 216 -25.87 36.55 -15.11
CA GLN A 216 -26.72 36.10 -14.00
C GLN A 216 -25.89 35.64 -12.81
N VAL A 217 -26.37 35.93 -11.60
CA VAL A 217 -25.68 35.57 -10.35
C VAL A 217 -25.70 34.06 -10.14
N CYS A 218 -24.52 33.48 -9.93
CA CYS A 218 -24.29 32.07 -9.63
C CYS A 218 -23.55 31.91 -8.29
N GLY A 219 -23.38 30.66 -7.84
CA GLY A 219 -22.74 30.33 -6.56
C GLY A 219 -21.40 31.04 -6.35
N ALA A 220 -21.17 31.51 -5.12
CA ALA A 220 -20.00 32.30 -4.77
C ALA A 220 -18.70 31.48 -4.84
N THR A 221 -17.62 32.16 -5.23
CA THR A 221 -16.25 31.64 -5.05
C THR A 221 -15.67 32.19 -3.74
N TYR A 222 -14.85 31.42 -3.04
CA TYR A 222 -14.27 31.87 -1.76
C TYR A 222 -12.82 32.31 -1.95
N LYS A 223 -12.44 33.43 -1.34
CA LYS A 223 -11.05 33.92 -1.26
C LYS A 223 -10.65 34.19 0.18
N VAL A 224 -9.36 34.03 0.45
CA VAL A 224 -8.74 34.36 1.75
C VAL A 224 -8.77 35.87 1.93
N ASP A 225 -9.24 36.32 3.10
CA ASP A 225 -9.10 37.70 3.53
C ASP A 225 -7.72 37.89 4.17
N ASP A 226 -6.83 38.61 3.50
CA ASP A 226 -5.48 38.89 3.98
C ASP A 226 -5.46 39.79 5.24
N GLN A 227 -6.56 40.49 5.54
CA GLN A 227 -6.65 41.49 6.61
C GLN A 227 -7.32 40.97 7.88
N ALA A 228 -8.06 39.86 7.83
CA ALA A 228 -8.82 39.32 8.96
C ALA A 228 -8.19 38.04 9.53
N LYS A 229 -7.44 38.18 10.64
CA LYS A 229 -6.95 37.03 11.45
C LYS A 229 -8.00 36.60 12.46
N LYS A 230 -8.28 35.30 12.54
CA LYS A 230 -9.16 34.69 13.53
C LYS A 230 -8.53 34.84 14.93
N GLU A 231 -9.20 35.56 15.84
CA GLU A 231 -8.75 35.71 17.23
C GLU A 231 -8.81 34.36 17.97
N THR A 232 -7.65 33.79 18.32
CA THR A 232 -7.55 32.66 19.25
C THR A 232 -7.72 33.16 20.69
N ARG A 233 -8.96 33.19 21.19
CA ARG A 233 -9.25 33.48 22.60
C ARG A 233 -9.12 32.18 23.44
N MET A 234 -7.95 31.95 24.04
CA MET A 234 -7.78 30.89 25.05
C MET A 234 -8.38 31.34 26.40
N PRO A 235 -9.16 30.51 27.13
CA PRO A 235 -9.58 30.84 28.49
C PRO A 235 -8.37 30.74 29.43
N ARG A 236 -8.02 31.84 30.10
CA ARG A 236 -6.99 31.84 31.15
C ARG A 236 -7.53 31.08 32.36
N VAL A 237 -6.81 30.03 32.77
CA VAL A 237 -7.01 29.38 34.06
C VAL A 237 -6.15 30.15 35.07
N ASP A 238 -6.82 30.86 35.97
CA ASP A 238 -6.18 31.47 37.13
C ASP A 238 -5.61 30.36 38.04
N ARG A 239 -4.28 30.35 38.23
CA ARG A 239 -3.66 29.70 39.38
C ARG A 239 -2.75 30.69 40.08
N GLY A 240 -3.08 30.91 41.34
CA GLY A 240 -2.53 31.95 42.20
C GLY A 240 -1.06 31.77 42.58
N ARG A 241 -0.54 32.89 43.07
CA ARG A 241 0.75 33.14 43.70
C ARG A 241 1.23 32.05 44.67
N THR A 242 2.54 31.79 44.65
CA THR A 242 3.44 32.02 45.81
C THR A 242 4.92 32.02 45.39
N GLU A 243 5.73 32.67 46.22
CA GLU A 243 7.05 33.30 46.01
C GLU A 243 8.25 32.33 45.97
N ALA A 244 9.37 32.76 45.35
CA ALA A 244 10.62 33.13 46.07
C ALA A 244 11.92 33.03 45.20
N MET A 245 12.65 34.15 45.20
CA MET A 245 14.12 34.34 45.32
C MET A 245 15.16 33.97 44.22
N LEU A 246 15.95 35.03 43.91
CA LEU A 246 17.41 35.14 43.70
C LEU A 246 18.04 35.06 42.28
N ALA A 247 18.17 36.26 41.69
CA ALA A 247 19.38 36.96 41.21
C ALA A 247 20.58 36.28 40.49
N SER A 248 21.06 37.02 39.47
CA SER A 248 22.43 37.09 38.87
C SER A 248 22.80 35.98 37.85
N ALA A 249 23.54 36.18 36.75
CA ALA A 249 24.30 37.30 36.19
C ALA A 249 24.50 37.11 34.65
N SER A 250 24.98 38.18 34.01
CA SER A 250 25.49 38.40 32.64
C SER A 250 26.06 37.24 31.80
N SER A 251 25.90 37.33 30.47
CA SER A 251 26.99 37.66 29.53
C SER A 251 26.55 37.60 28.06
N ALA A 252 27.34 38.25 27.20
CA ALA A 252 26.99 38.82 25.90
C ALA A 252 27.03 37.83 24.72
N SER A 253 26.29 38.19 23.67
CA SER A 253 26.33 37.59 22.32
C SER A 253 27.68 37.78 21.62
N PRO A 254 27.94 36.98 20.55
CA PRO A 254 28.26 37.62 19.28
C PRO A 254 27.48 37.06 18.08
N ALA A 255 27.37 37.92 17.06
CA ALA A 255 26.58 37.79 15.85
C ALA A 255 27.14 36.80 14.80
N SER A 256 26.25 36.28 13.95
CA SER A 256 26.56 35.42 12.79
C SER A 256 26.55 36.22 11.47
N PRO A 257 27.35 35.82 10.44
CA PRO A 257 27.41 36.51 9.14
C PRO A 257 26.33 36.03 8.13
N PRO A 258 26.07 36.79 7.04
CA PRO A 258 24.90 36.58 6.17
C PRO A 258 25.08 35.54 5.06
N LEU A 259 23.94 34.95 4.66
CA LEU A 259 23.76 33.97 3.58
C LEU A 259 23.98 34.56 2.18
N VAL A 260 24.59 33.75 1.30
CA VAL A 260 24.73 33.96 -0.15
C VAL A 260 23.61 33.22 -0.90
N SER A 261 23.03 33.86 -1.91
CA SER A 261 21.97 33.36 -2.79
C SER A 261 22.49 32.53 -3.98
N PRO A 262 21.72 31.55 -4.51
CA PRO A 262 22.11 30.77 -5.68
C PRO A 262 21.61 31.35 -7.03
N PRO A 263 22.27 31.05 -8.16
CA PRO A 263 21.95 31.59 -9.50
C PRO A 263 20.95 30.75 -10.32
N PRO A 264 20.39 31.29 -11.43
CA PRO A 264 19.26 30.71 -12.17
C PRO A 264 19.64 29.64 -13.23
N PRO A 265 18.67 28.81 -13.69
CA PRO A 265 18.92 27.73 -14.65
C PRO A 265 18.85 28.16 -16.13
N LYS A 266 19.57 27.42 -16.99
CA LYS A 266 19.63 27.55 -18.46
C LYS A 266 18.79 26.47 -19.19
N PRO A 267 18.42 26.67 -20.48
CA PRO A 267 17.25 26.04 -21.09
C PRO A 267 17.48 24.68 -21.78
N HIS A 268 16.37 23.96 -21.95
CA HIS A 268 16.22 22.62 -22.51
C HIS A 268 16.53 22.49 -24.00
N HIS A 269 17.16 21.36 -24.37
CA HIS A 269 17.28 20.88 -25.74
C HIS A 269 16.12 19.91 -26.07
N ARG A 270 15.36 20.22 -27.12
CA ARG A 270 14.34 19.35 -27.73
C ARG A 270 15.02 18.28 -28.59
N GLN A 271 14.58 17.02 -28.47
CA GLN A 271 14.72 16.03 -29.54
C GLN A 271 13.41 15.26 -29.73
N HIS A 272 13.15 14.98 -31.01
CA HIS A 272 11.89 14.57 -31.60
C HIS A 272 11.56 13.08 -31.42
N LEU A 273 10.26 12.82 -31.24
CA LEU A 273 9.43 11.75 -31.83
C LEU A 273 10.15 10.53 -32.40
N LEU A 274 9.72 9.33 -31.97
CA LEU A 274 9.31 8.23 -32.86
C LEU A 274 8.42 7.25 -32.04
N LEU A 275 7.11 7.23 -32.34
CA LEU A 275 6.17 6.20 -31.87
C LEU A 275 6.31 4.93 -32.72
N PRO A 276 6.30 3.72 -32.14
CA PRO A 276 5.88 2.54 -32.86
C PRO A 276 4.37 2.34 -32.71
N THR A 277 3.71 2.33 -33.86
CA THR A 277 2.36 1.83 -34.05
C THR A 277 2.34 0.32 -33.83
N CYS A 278 1.36 -0.22 -33.09
CA CYS A 278 1.03 -1.64 -33.20
C CYS A 278 -0.47 -1.89 -33.01
N ARG A 279 -0.94 -2.83 -33.82
CA ARG A 279 -2.30 -2.95 -34.37
C ARG A 279 -3.28 -3.57 -33.39
N ARG A 280 -4.45 -2.92 -33.24
CA ARG A 280 -5.67 -3.54 -32.70
C ARG A 280 -6.07 -4.74 -33.56
N ARG A 281 -6.19 -5.93 -32.95
CA ARG A 281 -7.09 -6.98 -33.44
C ARG A 281 -8.34 -7.00 -32.57
N LEU A 282 -9.46 -6.82 -33.25
CA LEU A 282 -10.83 -6.98 -32.79
C LEU A 282 -11.11 -8.47 -32.56
N LEU A 283 -11.67 -8.82 -31.40
CA LEU A 283 -12.56 -9.96 -31.25
C LEU A 283 -13.73 -9.53 -30.37
N LEU A 284 -14.92 -9.52 -30.96
CA LEU A 284 -16.24 -9.33 -30.36
C LEU A 284 -16.91 -10.74 -30.25
N PRO A 285 -18.06 -10.90 -29.57
CA PRO A 285 -18.17 -11.72 -28.37
C PRO A 285 -19.10 -12.93 -28.54
N SER A 286 -19.01 -13.92 -27.66
CA SER A 286 -20.14 -14.81 -27.38
C SER A 286 -19.97 -15.50 -26.03
N LEU A 287 -20.82 -15.18 -25.07
CA LEU A 287 -21.69 -16.15 -24.37
C LEU A 287 -22.37 -15.46 -23.19
N ALA A 288 -23.66 -15.24 -23.37
CA ALA A 288 -24.58 -14.88 -22.32
C ALA A 288 -24.91 -16.11 -21.45
N ALA A 289 -24.99 -15.89 -20.13
CA ALA A 289 -25.65 -16.70 -19.09
C ALA A 289 -25.05 -18.10 -18.80
N PRO A 290 -24.83 -18.44 -17.50
CA PRO A 290 -25.88 -18.35 -16.49
C PRO A 290 -25.47 -17.55 -15.23
N LEU A 291 -26.12 -16.41 -15.05
CA LEU A 291 -26.03 -15.54 -13.87
C LEU A 291 -27.10 -15.91 -12.80
N LEU A 292 -27.56 -17.17 -12.78
CA LEU A 292 -28.64 -17.61 -11.89
C LEU A 292 -28.26 -18.88 -11.11
N ARG A 293 -27.08 -18.87 -10.47
CA ARG A 293 -26.72 -19.88 -9.46
C ARG A 293 -25.96 -19.35 -8.24
N LEU A 294 -25.82 -18.03 -8.09
CA LEU A 294 -25.07 -17.43 -6.98
C LEU A 294 -25.90 -17.09 -5.72
N LEU A 295 -27.21 -17.32 -5.72
CA LEU A 295 -28.09 -16.90 -4.62
C LEU A 295 -28.32 -17.95 -3.52
N LEU A 296 -27.59 -19.08 -3.52
CA LEU A 296 -27.80 -20.17 -2.54
C LEU A 296 -26.50 -20.79 -1.97
N LEU A 297 -25.35 -20.14 -2.13
CA LEU A 297 -24.14 -20.58 -1.42
C LEU A 297 -24.10 -19.91 -0.04
N PRO A 298 -24.05 -20.67 1.07
CA PRO A 298 -23.83 -20.09 2.38
C PRO A 298 -22.51 -19.32 2.34
N ALA A 299 -22.53 -18.07 2.81
CA ALA A 299 -21.31 -17.30 3.01
C ALA A 299 -20.34 -18.17 3.82
N SER A 300 -19.22 -18.55 3.21
CA SER A 300 -18.17 -19.26 3.94
C SER A 300 -17.78 -18.37 5.12
N PRO A 301 -17.78 -18.88 6.36
CA PRO A 301 -17.45 -18.05 7.51
C PRO A 301 -16.07 -17.45 7.27
N ALA A 302 -15.98 -16.12 7.38
CA ALA A 302 -14.71 -15.41 7.39
C ALA A 302 -13.91 -15.93 8.59
N HIS A 303 -13.05 -16.92 8.35
CA HIS A 303 -12.12 -17.41 9.35
C HIS A 303 -11.07 -16.33 9.54
N ALA A 304 -10.95 -15.82 10.77
CA ALA A 304 -9.78 -15.07 11.17
C ALA A 304 -8.55 -15.93 10.83
N ARG A 305 -7.66 -15.44 9.97
CA ARG A 305 -6.38 -16.11 9.68
C ARG A 305 -5.55 -15.98 10.95
N GLY A 306 -5.61 -17.00 11.80
CA GLY A 306 -4.70 -17.13 12.95
C GLY A 306 -3.26 -17.28 12.48
N LEU A 307 -2.32 -17.32 13.44
CA LEU A 307 -0.91 -17.59 13.15
C LEU A 307 -0.77 -18.84 12.25
N PHE A 308 -0.03 -18.73 11.14
CA PHE A 308 0.19 -19.84 10.23
C PHE A 308 0.91 -20.98 10.98
N ARG A 309 0.38 -22.19 10.86
CA ARG A 309 0.88 -23.39 11.54
C ARG A 309 1.34 -24.40 10.51
N MET A 310 2.49 -25.03 10.78
CA MET A 310 3.03 -26.13 9.99
C MET A 310 2.68 -27.48 10.65
N PRO A 311 2.31 -28.52 9.88
CA PRO A 311 1.84 -28.44 8.50
C PRO A 311 0.50 -27.69 8.41
N PRO A 312 0.25 -26.91 7.34
CA PRO A 312 -0.94 -26.09 7.23
C PRO A 312 -2.17 -26.92 6.85
N ALA A 313 -3.35 -26.54 7.36
CA ALA A 313 -4.60 -27.20 6.98
C ALA A 313 -4.98 -26.95 5.50
N ARG A 314 -4.56 -25.81 4.95
CA ARG A 314 -4.69 -25.45 3.53
C ARG A 314 -3.72 -24.31 3.20
N LEU A 315 -3.34 -24.21 1.94
CA LEU A 315 -2.67 -23.03 1.38
C LEU A 315 -3.71 -22.20 0.61
N ALA A 316 -3.76 -20.90 0.86
CA ALA A 316 -4.62 -19.96 0.16
C ALA A 316 -4.03 -19.54 -1.20
N ASN A 317 -2.72 -19.66 -1.35
CA ASN A 317 -1.98 -19.29 -2.56
C ASN A 317 -1.33 -20.50 -3.23
N ARG A 318 -0.96 -20.33 -4.51
CA ARG A 318 -0.17 -21.33 -5.26
C ARG A 318 1.32 -20.99 -5.13
N TYR A 319 2.13 -21.94 -4.71
CA TYR A 319 3.56 -21.73 -4.50
C TYR A 319 4.43 -22.49 -5.49
N TYR A 320 5.44 -21.79 -6.02
CA TYR A 320 6.54 -22.39 -6.75
C TYR A 320 7.85 -22.06 -6.03
N LEU A 321 8.65 -23.08 -5.77
CA LEU A 321 9.93 -22.99 -5.08
C LEU A 321 11.05 -23.06 -6.11
N VAL A 322 11.99 -22.12 -6.05
CA VAL A 322 13.08 -22.00 -7.00
C VAL A 322 14.39 -21.81 -6.26
N ARG A 323 15.34 -22.73 -6.44
CA ARG A 323 16.72 -22.50 -5.99
C ARG A 323 17.41 -21.63 -7.05
N ALA A 324 18.06 -20.56 -6.62
CA ALA A 324 18.90 -19.75 -7.49
C ALA A 324 19.96 -20.62 -8.20
N GLY A 325 20.41 -20.18 -9.38
CA GLY A 325 21.56 -20.81 -10.02
C GLY A 325 22.81 -20.69 -9.15
N GLU A 326 23.80 -21.51 -9.48
CA GLU A 326 25.11 -21.50 -8.84
C GLU A 326 25.73 -20.08 -8.83
N SER A 327 26.35 -19.70 -7.71
CA SER A 327 27.08 -18.43 -7.58
C SER A 327 28.54 -18.54 -8.00
N VAL A 328 29.24 -17.41 -8.17
CA VAL A 328 30.69 -17.44 -8.41
C VAL A 328 31.43 -18.09 -7.24
N TYR A 329 31.04 -17.81 -5.98
CA TYR A 329 31.58 -18.51 -4.82
C TYR A 329 31.34 -20.02 -4.84
N GLU A 330 30.14 -20.48 -5.21
CA GLU A 330 29.87 -21.92 -5.34
C GLU A 330 30.71 -22.56 -6.46
N SER A 331 30.87 -21.86 -7.60
CA SER A 331 31.72 -22.31 -8.71
C SER A 331 33.21 -22.38 -8.33
N ASP A 332 33.66 -21.52 -7.40
CA ASP A 332 35.02 -21.55 -6.85
C ASP A 332 35.16 -22.59 -5.72
N GLY A 333 34.08 -23.27 -5.36
CA GLY A 333 34.05 -24.28 -4.29
C GLY A 333 34.16 -23.68 -2.89
N VAL A 334 33.72 -22.44 -2.68
CA VAL A 334 33.85 -21.73 -1.39
C VAL A 334 32.48 -21.47 -0.76
N LEU A 335 32.33 -21.83 0.51
CA LEU A 335 31.15 -21.49 1.30
C LEU A 335 31.13 -20.01 1.66
N ARG A 336 30.02 -19.34 1.33
CA ARG A 336 29.79 -17.92 1.61
C ARG A 336 28.36 -17.69 2.09
N THR A 337 28.19 -17.65 3.41
CA THR A 337 26.90 -17.49 4.10
C THR A 337 26.83 -16.21 4.92
N ASN A 338 27.96 -15.52 5.12
CA ASN A 338 28.01 -14.25 5.83
C ASN A 338 27.09 -13.19 5.16
N PRO A 339 26.12 -12.61 5.90
CA PRO A 339 25.20 -11.59 5.38
C PRO A 339 25.90 -10.34 4.82
N VAL A 340 27.12 -10.03 5.25
CA VAL A 340 27.91 -8.90 4.70
C VAL A 340 28.22 -9.10 3.21
N ALA A 341 28.45 -10.35 2.79
CA ALA A 341 28.79 -10.68 1.42
C ALA A 341 27.56 -10.93 0.53
N LYS A 342 26.33 -10.79 1.06
CA LYS A 342 25.11 -11.19 0.33
C LYS A 342 24.84 -10.39 -0.94
N THR A 343 25.19 -9.11 -0.95
CA THR A 343 25.07 -8.22 -2.11
C THR A 343 26.40 -8.06 -2.87
N SER A 344 27.41 -8.88 -2.54
CA SER A 344 28.69 -8.85 -3.27
C SER A 344 28.50 -9.35 -4.70
N VAL A 345 29.30 -8.81 -5.62
CA VAL A 345 29.31 -9.21 -7.03
C VAL A 345 29.62 -10.70 -7.18
N ASP A 346 30.55 -11.22 -6.38
CA ASP A 346 30.96 -12.63 -6.39
C ASP A 346 29.89 -13.56 -5.80
N ASN A 347 28.90 -13.00 -5.08
CA ASN A 347 27.72 -13.74 -4.65
C ASN A 347 26.60 -13.72 -5.73
N GLY A 348 26.86 -13.09 -6.87
CA GLY A 348 26.00 -13.14 -8.04
C GLY A 348 26.07 -14.50 -8.75
N LEU A 349 25.17 -14.67 -9.73
CA LEU A 349 25.12 -15.87 -10.57
C LEU A 349 26.43 -16.04 -11.35
N SER A 350 26.95 -17.27 -11.35
CA SER A 350 28.01 -17.67 -12.27
C SER A 350 27.48 -17.70 -13.71
N THR A 351 28.38 -17.87 -14.69
CA THR A 351 27.94 -18.02 -16.09
C THR A 351 27.04 -19.25 -16.26
N GLU A 352 27.34 -20.36 -15.57
CA GLU A 352 26.48 -21.54 -15.58
C GLU A 352 25.22 -21.32 -14.74
N GLY A 353 25.31 -20.63 -13.59
CA GLY A 353 24.17 -20.25 -12.77
C GLY A 353 23.13 -19.41 -13.52
N ALA A 354 23.56 -18.50 -14.40
CA ALA A 354 22.67 -17.76 -15.29
C ALA A 354 21.95 -18.67 -16.30
N ARG A 355 22.64 -19.70 -16.82
CA ARG A 355 22.03 -20.69 -17.73
C ARG A 355 21.04 -21.60 -17.01
N GLN A 356 21.37 -22.05 -15.81
CA GLN A 356 20.47 -22.81 -14.93
C GLN A 356 19.21 -22.01 -14.62
N THR A 357 19.36 -20.73 -14.26
CA THR A 357 18.24 -19.82 -14.00
C THR A 357 17.38 -19.61 -15.25
N ALA A 358 17.98 -19.46 -16.43
CA ALA A 358 17.20 -19.34 -17.67
C ALA A 358 16.36 -20.58 -17.96
N ARG A 359 16.89 -21.79 -17.68
CA ARG A 359 16.12 -23.04 -17.76
C ARG A 359 14.98 -23.07 -16.73
N ALA A 360 15.25 -22.67 -15.49
CA ALA A 360 14.24 -22.55 -14.43
C ALA A 360 13.09 -21.62 -14.85
N ALA A 361 13.43 -20.47 -15.44
CA ALA A 361 12.46 -19.49 -15.91
C ALA A 361 11.56 -20.02 -17.04
N LEU A 362 12.12 -20.83 -17.95
CA LEU A 362 11.37 -21.51 -19.00
C LEU A 362 10.48 -22.62 -18.44
N GLU A 363 10.93 -23.35 -17.43
CA GLU A 363 10.13 -24.38 -16.78
C GLU A 363 8.95 -23.78 -16.02
N LEU A 364 9.13 -22.67 -15.29
CA LEU A 364 8.03 -21.91 -14.68
C LEU A 364 6.98 -21.49 -15.70
N LYS A 365 7.43 -21.07 -16.89
CA LYS A 365 6.54 -20.73 -18.00
C LYS A 365 5.77 -21.96 -18.50
N ARG A 366 6.44 -23.11 -18.61
CA ARG A 366 5.81 -24.39 -19.00
C ARG A 366 4.77 -24.86 -17.99
N LEU A 367 5.02 -24.62 -16.69
CA LEU A 367 4.12 -24.97 -15.59
C LEU A 367 2.97 -23.97 -15.40
N GLY A 368 2.88 -22.94 -16.23
CA GLY A 368 1.82 -21.92 -16.14
C GLY A 368 1.88 -21.10 -14.85
N ALA A 369 3.07 -20.90 -14.27
CA ALA A 369 3.22 -20.20 -12.99
C ALA A 369 2.82 -18.70 -13.07
N CYS A 370 2.89 -18.10 -14.25
CA CYS A 370 2.65 -16.66 -14.47
C CYS A 370 1.67 -16.37 -15.61
N GLU A 371 0.71 -17.26 -15.89
CA GLU A 371 -0.27 -17.05 -16.98
C GLU A 371 -1.23 -15.87 -16.71
N ASP A 372 -1.76 -15.77 -15.49
CA ASP A 372 -2.65 -14.65 -15.11
C ASP A 372 -1.85 -13.50 -14.48
N SER A 373 -1.10 -13.81 -13.42
CA SER A 373 -0.50 -12.87 -12.49
C SER A 373 0.33 -13.65 -11.46
N CYS A 374 1.60 -13.30 -11.28
CA CYS A 374 2.44 -13.92 -10.26
C CYS A 374 3.27 -12.87 -9.51
N TRP A 375 3.65 -13.22 -8.28
CA TRP A 375 4.55 -12.46 -7.42
C TRP A 375 5.85 -13.23 -7.27
N ILE A 376 7.00 -12.57 -7.39
CA ILE A 376 8.32 -13.19 -7.19
C ILE A 376 8.90 -12.65 -5.89
N TRP A 377 9.23 -13.55 -4.97
CA TRP A 377 9.80 -13.26 -3.66
C TRP A 377 11.23 -13.80 -3.59
N PRO A 378 12.23 -13.04 -4.08
CA PRO A 378 13.63 -13.41 -3.91
C PRO A 378 14.19 -12.94 -2.57
N SER A 379 15.13 -13.72 -2.04
CA SER A 379 16.14 -13.15 -1.14
C SER A 379 16.88 -12.00 -1.80
N ILE A 380 17.34 -11.02 -1.01
CA ILE A 380 18.21 -9.93 -1.50
C ILE A 380 19.66 -10.36 -1.78
N THR A 381 19.98 -11.64 -1.60
CA THR A 381 21.24 -12.20 -2.09
C THR A 381 21.37 -11.96 -3.60
N GLN A 382 22.56 -11.57 -4.04
CA GLN A 382 22.80 -11.11 -5.41
C GLN A 382 22.34 -12.14 -6.45
N ARG A 383 22.66 -13.44 -6.25
CA ARG A 383 22.21 -14.53 -7.13
C ARG A 383 20.69 -14.71 -7.18
N SER A 384 19.99 -14.61 -6.05
CA SER A 384 18.53 -14.79 -5.99
C SER A 384 17.79 -13.63 -6.63
N TYR A 385 18.28 -12.41 -6.43
CA TYR A 385 17.71 -11.22 -7.04
C TYR A 385 17.92 -11.22 -8.57
N GLN A 386 19.14 -11.51 -9.04
CA GLN A 386 19.43 -11.68 -10.47
C GLN A 386 18.57 -12.81 -11.07
N ALA A 387 18.37 -13.90 -10.33
CA ALA A 387 17.50 -14.98 -10.75
C ALA A 387 16.05 -14.52 -10.93
N ALA A 388 15.51 -13.75 -9.99
CA ALA A 388 14.18 -13.17 -10.10
C ALA A 388 14.04 -12.23 -11.30
N GLU A 389 15.06 -11.43 -11.62
CA GLU A 389 15.04 -10.57 -12.81
C GLU A 389 14.98 -11.37 -14.12
N ILE A 390 15.75 -12.46 -14.20
CA ILE A 390 15.72 -13.37 -15.36
C ILE A 390 14.35 -14.05 -15.46
N ILE A 391 13.82 -14.57 -14.35
CA ILE A 391 12.50 -15.21 -14.29
C ILE A 391 11.41 -14.23 -14.74
N ALA A 392 11.43 -12.99 -14.23
CA ALA A 392 10.48 -11.95 -14.60
C ALA A 392 10.56 -11.64 -16.10
N SER A 393 11.77 -11.47 -16.63
CA SER A 393 12.00 -11.16 -18.04
C SER A 393 11.46 -12.25 -18.98
N VAL A 394 11.67 -13.54 -18.65
CA VAL A 394 11.24 -14.66 -19.50
C VAL A 394 9.73 -14.90 -19.44
N ASN A 395 9.12 -14.63 -18.28
CA ASN A 395 7.70 -14.81 -18.03
C ASN A 395 6.84 -13.56 -18.36
N GLY A 396 7.44 -12.52 -18.95
CA GLY A 396 6.70 -11.34 -19.42
C GLY A 396 6.14 -10.48 -18.30
N ILE A 397 6.75 -10.53 -17.11
CA ILE A 397 6.39 -9.67 -15.98
C ILE A 397 7.09 -8.33 -16.21
N ASP A 398 6.33 -7.31 -16.62
CA ASP A 398 6.89 -5.99 -16.88
C ASP A 398 7.49 -5.40 -15.59
N ARG A 399 8.74 -4.92 -15.68
CA ARG A 399 9.48 -4.28 -14.57
C ARG A 399 8.76 -3.02 -14.05
N SER A 400 7.85 -2.45 -14.86
CA SER A 400 7.04 -1.27 -14.53
C SER A 400 5.98 -1.53 -13.43
N CYS A 401 5.55 -2.78 -13.27
CA CYS A 401 4.64 -3.21 -12.19
C CYS A 401 5.47 -4.04 -11.20
N SER A 402 6.02 -3.41 -10.15
CA SER A 402 6.91 -3.97 -9.12
C SER A 402 6.41 -5.28 -8.46
N ARG A 403 6.40 -6.39 -9.20
CA ARG A 403 5.95 -7.74 -8.78
C ARG A 403 7.08 -8.59 -8.21
N ILE A 404 8.32 -8.08 -8.26
CA ILE A 404 9.45 -8.61 -7.51
C ILE A 404 9.45 -7.95 -6.13
N VAL A 405 9.25 -8.74 -5.08
CA VAL A 405 9.19 -8.29 -3.68
C VAL A 405 10.39 -8.84 -2.94
N PRO A 406 11.45 -8.03 -2.74
CA PRO A 406 12.69 -8.53 -2.17
C PRO A 406 12.52 -8.77 -0.67
N GLU A 407 12.97 -9.94 -0.21
CA GLU A 407 12.93 -10.37 1.18
C GLU A 407 14.34 -10.27 1.78
N TYR A 408 14.45 -9.62 2.93
CA TYR A 408 15.71 -9.11 3.49
C TYR A 408 16.35 -10.01 4.54
N SER A 409 15.61 -10.94 5.13
CA SER A 409 16.02 -11.67 6.34
C SER A 409 15.54 -13.12 6.39
N PHE A 410 14.25 -13.40 6.09
CA PHE A 410 13.66 -14.74 6.21
C PHE A 410 14.12 -15.75 5.14
N LEU A 411 14.64 -15.28 4.00
CA LEU A 411 15.17 -16.08 2.89
C LEU A 411 16.69 -15.94 2.72
N ASP A 412 17.39 -15.33 3.69
CA ASP A 412 18.85 -15.36 3.68
C ASP A 412 19.34 -16.83 3.76
N ALA A 413 20.49 -17.11 3.15
CA ALA A 413 21.09 -18.44 3.18
C ALA A 413 21.36 -18.85 4.64
N ARG A 414 21.24 -20.14 4.96
CA ARG A 414 21.51 -20.63 6.30
C ARG A 414 22.91 -20.24 6.75
N GLY A 415 23.02 -19.57 7.89
CA GLY A 415 24.32 -19.21 8.46
C GLY A 415 25.08 -20.44 8.96
N LEU A 416 26.29 -20.67 8.43
CA LEU A 416 27.08 -21.86 8.76
C LEU A 416 28.24 -21.59 9.75
N GLY A 417 28.28 -20.41 10.37
CA GLY A 417 29.27 -20.07 11.39
C GLY A 417 30.72 -20.35 10.97
N ALA A 418 31.42 -21.19 11.73
CA ALA A 418 32.84 -21.54 11.53
C ALA A 418 33.17 -22.26 10.21
N PHE A 419 32.16 -22.63 9.42
CA PHE A 419 32.33 -23.16 8.06
C PHE A 419 32.42 -22.05 7.00
N GLU A 420 32.24 -20.79 7.39
CA GLU A 420 32.41 -19.65 6.50
C GLU A 420 33.81 -19.64 5.85
N GLY A 421 33.84 -19.53 4.51
CA GLY A 421 35.08 -19.53 3.73
C GLY A 421 35.77 -20.89 3.56
N ARG A 422 35.19 -21.99 4.06
CA ARG A 422 35.72 -23.35 3.83
C ARG A 422 35.31 -23.88 2.45
N SER A 423 35.86 -25.04 2.08
CA SER A 423 35.45 -25.78 0.88
C SER A 423 33.96 -26.11 0.94
N LEU A 424 33.26 -26.01 -0.20
CA LEU A 424 31.87 -26.43 -0.37
C LEU A 424 31.65 -27.88 0.08
N ASP A 425 32.65 -28.76 -0.09
CA ASP A 425 32.59 -30.16 0.32
C ASP A 425 32.38 -30.35 1.84
N SER A 426 32.87 -29.38 2.64
CA SER A 426 32.75 -29.43 4.10
C SER A 426 31.31 -29.26 4.60
N ILE A 427 30.37 -28.88 3.73
CA ILE A 427 28.94 -28.82 4.07
C ILE A 427 28.37 -30.20 4.43
N SER A 428 28.98 -31.27 3.91
CA SER A 428 28.57 -32.65 4.19
C SER A 428 28.62 -32.96 5.70
N GLU A 429 29.61 -32.42 6.41
CA GLU A 429 29.74 -32.57 7.86
C GLU A 429 28.57 -31.92 8.61
N VAL A 430 28.08 -30.78 8.12
CA VAL A 430 26.92 -30.08 8.70
C VAL A 430 25.66 -30.93 8.50
N TYR A 431 25.47 -31.48 7.30
CA TYR A 431 24.31 -32.30 7.00
C TYR A 431 24.28 -33.64 7.75
N GLU A 432 25.45 -34.25 7.99
CA GLU A 432 25.56 -35.42 8.88
C GLU A 432 25.10 -35.08 10.30
N SER A 433 25.50 -33.92 10.82
CA SER A 433 25.07 -33.43 12.13
C SER A 433 23.56 -33.13 12.19
N ASP A 434 23.00 -32.54 11.13
CA ASP A 434 21.57 -32.23 11.03
C ASP A 434 20.69 -33.49 11.04
N SER A 435 21.21 -34.59 10.48
CA SER A 435 20.51 -35.89 10.46
C SER A 435 20.32 -36.48 11.87
N ILE A 436 21.18 -36.08 12.83
CA ILE A 436 21.10 -36.50 14.23
C ILE A 436 20.07 -35.67 14.98
N SER A 437 20.16 -34.33 14.88
CA SER A 437 19.28 -33.41 15.59
C SER A 437 19.07 -32.11 14.80
N PRO A 438 17.82 -31.62 14.67
CA PRO A 438 17.53 -30.38 13.95
C PRO A 438 17.92 -29.12 14.72
N ASP A 439 18.20 -29.23 16.02
CA ASP A 439 18.58 -28.13 16.90
C ASP A 439 20.10 -27.89 16.93
N THR A 440 20.88 -28.75 16.26
CA THR A 440 22.33 -28.63 16.25
C THR A 440 22.75 -27.42 15.42
N LYS A 441 23.46 -26.48 16.06
CA LYS A 441 24.04 -25.31 15.38
C LYS A 441 25.49 -25.61 14.98
N PRO A 442 25.95 -25.19 13.80
CA PRO A 442 27.36 -25.15 13.47
C PRO A 442 28.15 -24.35 14.53
N PRO A 443 29.46 -24.61 14.73
CA PRO A 443 30.26 -23.84 15.67
C PRO A 443 30.23 -22.35 15.30
N PRO A 444 30.17 -21.42 16.29
CA PRO A 444 30.17 -19.99 16.02
C PRO A 444 31.54 -19.50 15.53
N ILE A 445 31.55 -18.30 14.93
CA ILE A 445 32.74 -17.60 14.46
C ILE A 445 32.62 -16.09 14.80
N ASP A 446 33.75 -15.40 14.94
CA ASP A 446 33.80 -14.01 15.41
C ASP A 446 33.66 -12.96 14.29
N ASP A 447 33.42 -13.37 13.03
CA ASP A 447 33.33 -12.47 11.87
C ASP A 447 31.92 -11.92 11.60
N GLY A 448 30.98 -12.22 12.50
CA GLY A 448 29.56 -11.83 12.39
C GLY A 448 28.70 -12.77 11.55
N THR A 449 29.23 -13.91 11.08
CA THR A 449 28.44 -14.93 10.40
C THR A 449 27.51 -15.65 11.40
N PRO A 450 26.18 -15.67 11.15
CA PRO A 450 25.26 -16.43 11.98
C PRO A 450 25.56 -17.93 11.94
N ASN A 451 25.22 -18.66 13.00
CA ASN A 451 25.27 -20.11 13.06
C ASN A 451 23.87 -20.69 13.37
N GLU A 452 23.14 -21.00 12.31
CA GLU A 452 21.75 -21.42 12.39
C GLU A 452 21.62 -22.94 12.38
N SER A 453 20.74 -23.46 13.23
CA SER A 453 20.26 -24.84 13.18
C SER A 453 19.13 -24.98 12.15
N VAL A 454 18.79 -26.21 11.77
CA VAL A 454 17.63 -26.50 10.91
C VAL A 454 16.33 -25.97 11.56
N ALA A 455 16.21 -26.08 12.88
CA ALA A 455 15.08 -25.57 13.64
C ALA A 455 14.97 -24.03 13.59
N ASP A 456 16.10 -23.31 13.65
CA ASP A 456 16.09 -21.85 13.53
C ASP A 456 15.60 -21.41 12.13
N VAL A 457 16.12 -22.06 11.07
CA VAL A 457 15.68 -21.81 9.69
C VAL A 457 14.19 -22.10 9.53
N PHE A 458 13.71 -23.21 10.11
CA PHE A 458 12.29 -23.58 10.09
C PHE A 458 11.39 -22.52 10.73
N VAL A 459 11.80 -21.90 11.84
CA VAL A 459 11.04 -20.82 12.49
C VAL A 459 10.90 -19.62 11.55
N ARG A 460 12.00 -19.13 10.96
CA ARG A 460 11.98 -17.94 10.11
C ARG A 460 11.23 -18.17 8.79
N ILE A 461 11.33 -19.37 8.22
CA ILE A 461 10.56 -19.77 7.03
C ILE A 461 9.07 -19.90 7.34
N THR A 462 8.70 -20.38 8.54
CA THR A 462 7.30 -20.41 8.97
C THR A 462 6.73 -18.99 9.12
N GLN A 463 7.55 -18.05 9.60
CA GLN A 463 7.19 -16.62 9.65
C GLN A 463 7.03 -16.03 8.25
N LEU A 464 7.91 -16.36 7.30
CA LEU A 464 7.73 -15.99 5.90
C LEU A 464 6.40 -16.49 5.35
N MET A 465 6.07 -17.77 5.56
CA MET A 465 4.79 -18.32 5.10
C MET A 465 3.60 -17.62 5.77
N SER A 466 3.73 -17.23 7.04
CA SER A 466 2.71 -16.41 7.72
C SER A 466 2.49 -15.08 6.99
N ILE A 467 3.56 -14.42 6.52
CA ILE A 467 3.48 -13.17 5.76
C ILE A 467 2.82 -13.42 4.40
N LEU A 468 3.29 -14.43 3.65
CA LEU A 468 2.78 -14.71 2.30
C LEU A 468 1.30 -15.10 2.33
N GLU A 469 0.90 -15.95 3.27
CA GLU A 469 -0.49 -16.39 3.43
C GLU A 469 -1.40 -15.33 4.07
N THR A 470 -0.87 -14.22 4.57
CA THR A 470 -1.71 -13.10 5.06
C THR A 470 -1.77 -11.94 4.07
N GLN A 471 -0.69 -11.66 3.34
CA GLN A 471 -0.62 -10.57 2.38
C GLN A 471 -1.28 -10.93 1.04
N TYR A 472 -1.22 -12.19 0.64
CA TYR A 472 -1.76 -12.66 -0.63
C TYR A 472 -2.95 -13.60 -0.44
N SER A 473 -3.83 -13.65 -1.43
CA SER A 473 -4.98 -14.55 -1.42
C SER A 473 -5.37 -14.94 -2.83
N ALA A 474 -5.41 -16.25 -3.11
CA ALA A 474 -5.67 -16.81 -4.43
C ALA A 474 -4.68 -16.33 -5.51
N ASP A 475 -3.48 -15.93 -5.10
CA ASP A 475 -2.40 -15.50 -6.00
C ASP A 475 -1.38 -16.62 -6.21
N THR A 476 -0.54 -16.47 -7.24
CA THR A 476 0.65 -17.31 -7.43
C THR A 476 1.90 -16.61 -6.91
N VAL A 477 2.64 -17.28 -6.03
CA VAL A 477 3.87 -16.78 -5.39
C VAL A 477 5.04 -17.69 -5.74
N ILE A 478 6.10 -17.10 -6.30
CA ILE A 478 7.35 -17.76 -6.65
C ILE A 478 8.39 -17.37 -5.60
N ILE A 479 8.81 -18.32 -4.77
CA ILE A 479 9.85 -18.10 -3.75
C ILE A 479 11.20 -18.44 -4.37
N VAL A 480 12.12 -17.47 -4.41
CA VAL A 480 13.47 -17.65 -4.96
C VAL A 480 14.49 -17.57 -3.82
N SER A 481 15.12 -18.71 -3.52
CA SER A 481 16.06 -18.83 -2.40
C SER A 481 17.50 -19.03 -2.89
N PRO A 482 18.50 -18.47 -2.19
CA PRO A 482 19.90 -18.60 -2.56
C PRO A 482 20.45 -20.02 -2.38
N ASP A 483 19.88 -20.79 -1.47
CA ASP A 483 20.37 -22.08 -1.02
C ASP A 483 19.24 -23.12 -1.00
N SER A 484 19.64 -24.39 -0.82
CA SER A 484 18.70 -25.51 -0.77
C SER A 484 18.01 -25.64 0.59
N ASP A 485 18.68 -25.23 1.67
CA ASP A 485 18.22 -25.45 3.05
C ASP A 485 16.88 -24.78 3.30
N ASN A 486 16.75 -23.50 2.96
CA ASN A 486 15.49 -22.75 3.05
C ASN A 486 14.30 -23.47 2.40
N LEU A 487 14.49 -23.97 1.17
CA LEU A 487 13.41 -24.58 0.38
C LEU A 487 13.09 -26.00 0.84
N SER A 488 14.12 -26.79 1.15
CA SER A 488 13.96 -28.17 1.63
C SER A 488 13.33 -28.22 3.02
N ILE A 489 13.72 -27.31 3.92
CA ILE A 489 13.12 -27.16 5.25
C ILE A 489 11.69 -26.64 5.15
N LEU A 490 11.42 -25.69 4.25
CA LEU A 490 10.05 -25.27 3.94
C LEU A 490 9.19 -26.46 3.50
N GLN A 491 9.69 -27.24 2.54
CA GLN A 491 8.97 -28.38 1.98
C GLN A 491 8.75 -29.47 3.04
N ALA A 492 9.75 -29.78 3.86
CA ALA A 492 9.63 -30.70 4.98
C ALA A 492 8.55 -30.24 5.98
N GLY A 493 8.55 -28.94 6.30
CA GLY A 493 7.54 -28.31 7.14
C GLY A 493 6.11 -28.41 6.62
N LEU A 494 5.93 -28.16 5.32
CA LEU A 494 4.63 -28.21 4.65
C LEU A 494 4.05 -29.63 4.65
N VAL A 495 4.86 -30.65 4.38
CA VAL A 495 4.41 -32.04 4.34
C VAL A 495 4.43 -32.73 5.72
N GLY A 496 4.92 -32.04 6.76
CA GLY A 496 5.07 -32.60 8.10
C GLY A 496 6.14 -33.70 8.20
N LEU A 497 7.17 -33.66 7.34
CA LEU A 497 8.34 -34.53 7.41
C LEU A 497 9.21 -34.12 8.60
N ASP A 498 9.85 -35.11 9.23
CA ASP A 498 10.88 -34.86 10.23
C ASP A 498 12.00 -33.98 9.65
N LEU A 499 12.31 -32.86 10.32
CA LEU A 499 13.31 -31.90 9.87
C LEU A 499 14.71 -32.52 9.72
N ARG A 500 15.01 -33.61 10.43
CA ARG A 500 16.26 -34.38 10.27
C ARG A 500 16.41 -35.00 8.89
N ARG A 501 15.30 -35.14 8.15
CA ARG A 501 15.23 -35.71 6.80
C ARG A 501 15.03 -34.65 5.72
N HIS A 502 15.24 -33.37 6.02
CA HIS A 502 15.10 -32.31 5.03
C HIS A 502 16.06 -32.48 3.83
N SER A 503 17.20 -33.16 4.01
CA SER A 503 18.16 -33.48 2.95
C SER A 503 17.58 -34.34 1.81
N ASP A 504 16.56 -35.16 2.09
CA ASP A 504 15.81 -35.92 1.07
C ASP A 504 15.11 -34.99 0.06
N LEU A 505 14.92 -33.71 0.41
CA LEU A 505 14.20 -32.69 -0.35
C LEU A 505 15.12 -31.60 -0.90
N PHE A 506 16.44 -31.83 -0.98
CA PHE A 506 17.37 -30.84 -1.50
C PHE A 506 17.11 -30.47 -2.96
N PHE A 507 17.34 -29.20 -3.26
CA PHE A 507 17.17 -28.60 -4.59
C PHE A 507 18.52 -28.50 -5.27
N SER A 508 18.59 -28.88 -6.54
CA SER A 508 19.73 -28.60 -7.41
C SER A 508 19.73 -27.12 -7.84
N PRO A 509 20.89 -26.52 -8.18
CA PRO A 509 20.94 -25.16 -8.69
C PRO A 509 20.03 -24.95 -9.92
N GLY A 510 19.13 -23.96 -9.85
CA GLY A 510 18.12 -23.70 -10.89
C GLY A 510 16.97 -24.70 -10.93
N GLU A 511 16.79 -25.55 -9.92
CA GLU A 511 15.64 -26.44 -9.83
C GLU A 511 14.37 -25.67 -9.45
N VAL A 512 13.24 -26.07 -10.07
CA VAL A 512 11.91 -25.52 -9.83
C VAL A 512 10.99 -26.63 -9.33
N ARG A 513 10.26 -26.41 -8.25
CA ARG A 513 9.22 -27.33 -7.76
C ARG A 513 7.91 -26.61 -7.50
N TYR A 514 6.82 -27.20 -7.93
CA TYR A 514 5.47 -26.78 -7.54
C TYR A 514 5.11 -27.40 -6.20
N VAL A 515 4.55 -26.59 -5.28
CA VAL A 515 4.00 -27.08 -4.01
C VAL A 515 2.60 -27.62 -4.26
N ASP A 516 2.47 -28.94 -4.27
CA ASP A 516 1.18 -29.61 -4.42
C ASP A 516 0.41 -29.61 -3.08
N PRO A 517 -0.74 -28.93 -2.98
CA PRO A 517 -1.55 -28.92 -1.76
C PRO A 517 -2.03 -30.30 -1.34
N SER A 518 -2.13 -31.27 -2.26
CA SER A 518 -2.56 -32.64 -1.95
C SER A 518 -1.49 -33.46 -1.22
N SER A 519 -0.23 -33.04 -1.30
CA SER A 519 0.88 -33.67 -0.57
C SER A 519 0.94 -33.26 0.91
N ILE A 520 0.13 -32.27 1.32
CA ILE A 520 0.09 -31.76 2.69
C ILE A 520 -0.86 -32.64 3.51
N PRO A 521 -0.40 -33.20 4.65
CA PRO A 521 -1.24 -34.08 5.46
C PRO A 521 -2.43 -33.32 6.04
N GLU A 522 -3.59 -33.98 6.12
CA GLU A 522 -4.75 -33.41 6.80
C GLU A 522 -4.41 -33.05 8.26
N TYR A 523 -4.64 -31.78 8.61
CA TYR A 523 -4.40 -31.29 9.95
C TYR A 523 -5.30 -32.02 10.96
N LYS A 524 -4.71 -32.83 11.83
CA LYS A 524 -5.39 -33.40 12.99
C LYS A 524 -5.33 -32.37 14.12
N GLN A 525 -6.46 -31.73 14.43
CA GLN A 525 -6.55 -30.93 15.65
C GLN A 525 -6.09 -31.79 16.83
N PRO A 526 -5.05 -31.39 17.58
CA PRO A 526 -4.73 -32.09 18.81
C PRO A 526 -5.97 -32.04 19.70
N ALA A 527 -6.33 -33.16 20.31
CA ALA A 527 -7.46 -33.21 21.22
C ALA A 527 -7.31 -32.07 22.22
N SER A 528 -8.36 -31.25 22.38
CA SER A 528 -8.40 -30.14 23.31
C SER A 528 -8.27 -30.67 24.74
N ALA A 529 -7.04 -30.89 25.18
CA ALA A 529 -6.74 -31.25 26.55
C ALA A 529 -7.01 -30.01 27.40
N ILE A 530 -8.08 -30.05 28.20
CA ILE A 530 -8.27 -29.11 29.30
C ILE A 530 -7.15 -29.39 30.30
N TYR A 531 -6.07 -28.62 30.23
CA TYR A 531 -5.04 -28.66 31.27
C TYR A 531 -5.64 -28.04 32.54
N LYS A 532 -6.12 -28.89 33.45
CA LYS A 532 -6.47 -28.46 34.80
C LYS A 532 -5.16 -28.09 35.50
N CYS A 533 -4.87 -26.80 35.60
CA CYS A 533 -3.79 -26.35 36.46
C CYS A 533 -4.15 -26.69 37.91
N ALA A 534 -3.46 -27.67 38.47
CA ALA A 534 -3.70 -28.11 39.83
C ALA A 534 -3.15 -27.12 40.88
N ASN A 535 -2.28 -26.17 40.50
CA ASN A 535 -1.60 -25.30 41.46
C ASN A 535 -1.28 -23.88 40.91
N PRO A 536 -2.27 -22.97 40.86
CA PRO A 536 -2.02 -21.55 40.60
C PRO A 536 -1.19 -20.92 41.76
N PRO A 537 -0.18 -20.06 41.49
CA PRO A 537 0.16 -19.42 40.21
C PRO A 537 1.25 -20.16 39.40
N SER A 538 1.73 -21.30 39.87
CA SER A 538 2.86 -22.03 39.29
C SER A 538 2.39 -23.24 38.48
N CYS A 539 1.64 -22.98 37.41
CA CYS A 539 1.32 -24.02 36.42
C CYS A 539 2.57 -24.23 35.56
N LYS A 540 3.35 -25.29 35.81
CA LYS A 540 4.39 -25.76 34.88
C LYS A 540 3.80 -26.78 33.92
#